data_AF-A0A7X5IE48-F1
#
_entry.id   AF-A0A7X5IE48-F1
#
_cell.length_a   1.000
_cell.length_b   1.000
_cell.length_c   1.000
_cell.angle_alpha   90.00
_cell.angle_beta   90.00
_cell.angle_gamma   90.00
#
_symmetry.space_group_name_H-M   'P 1'
#
loop_
_entity.id
_entity.type
_entity.pdbx_description
1 polymer ?
#
loop_
_entity_poly.entity_id
_entity_poly.type
_entity_poly.pdbx_seq_one_letter_code
_entity_poly.pdbx_strand_id
1 'polypeptide(L)'
;MANELSRTYEADGQEITLNPSSVMRYILAGQSNVTEPEMAKVIMTCAARKLNPFAGDVHVLPHYDSGSGTTKLSVQPSIDFFMRRAMANPRFRGIEDGIVVMIGGKLFKKRGCAVYPDLGEKLIGGWAAVYVEGYEKPVFCEVGLAEYSTGKSLWRSKPATMINKVAKSQCVRKAFPDDFQGLYTPEEMGSEEPVAPEAIEVPATIVDDSDGGFVYDQDSAPEDCTVFGGAKEMEAF
;
A
#
# COMPACT_ATOMS: atom_id res chain seq x y z
N MET A 1 -27.38 -6.04 -10.97
CA MET A 1 -27.15 -5.63 -9.57
C MET A 1 -25.80 -4.92 -9.33
N ALA A 2 -24.84 -4.94 -10.27
CA ALA A 2 -23.52 -4.28 -10.12
C ALA A 2 -23.54 -2.74 -9.97
N ASN A 3 -24.71 -2.09 -10.11
CA ASN A 3 -24.83 -0.64 -10.23
C ASN A 3 -24.96 0.09 -8.87
N GLU A 4 -25.44 -0.56 -7.80
CA GLU A 4 -25.71 0.13 -6.52
C GLU A 4 -24.43 0.54 -5.75
N LEU A 5 -23.36 -0.22 -5.93
CA LEU A 5 -22.05 0.05 -5.32
C LEU A 5 -21.15 0.93 -6.19
N SER A 6 -21.59 1.30 -7.40
CA SER A 6 -20.81 2.17 -8.28
C SER A 6 -20.63 3.56 -7.65
N ARG A 7 -19.40 4.06 -7.62
CA ARG A 7 -19.09 5.42 -7.16
C ARG A 7 -18.17 6.10 -8.16
N THR A 8 -18.59 7.29 -8.59
CA THR A 8 -17.78 8.19 -9.41
C THR A 8 -17.36 9.38 -8.57
N TYR A 9 -16.08 9.71 -8.60
CA TYR A 9 -15.51 10.83 -7.86
C TYR A 9 -14.26 11.36 -8.56
N GLU A 10 -13.95 12.63 -8.32
CA GLU A 10 -12.71 13.24 -8.80
C GLU A 10 -11.57 12.96 -7.80
N ALA A 11 -10.43 12.49 -8.30
CA ALA A 11 -9.16 12.43 -7.58
C ALA A 11 -8.02 12.85 -8.52
N ASP A 12 -7.14 13.74 -8.04
CA ASP A 12 -6.00 14.28 -8.80
C ASP A 12 -6.38 14.86 -10.19
N GLY A 13 -7.56 15.50 -10.29
CA GLY A 13 -8.05 16.09 -11.54
C GLY A 13 -8.56 15.07 -12.56
N GLN A 14 -8.66 13.79 -12.18
CA GLN A 14 -9.23 12.72 -13.00
C GLN A 14 -10.54 12.23 -12.39
N GLU A 15 -11.51 11.93 -13.25
CA GLU A 15 -12.74 11.27 -12.84
C GLU A 15 -12.50 9.76 -12.73
N ILE A 16 -12.73 9.20 -11.55
CA ILE A 16 -12.55 7.78 -11.25
C ILE A 16 -13.91 7.17 -10.98
N THR A 17 -14.22 6.07 -11.68
CA THR A 17 -15.40 5.25 -11.41
C THR A 17 -15.01 3.87 -10.89
N LEU A 18 -15.44 3.53 -9.68
CA LEU A 18 -15.22 2.24 -9.06
C LEU A 18 -16.53 1.48 -8.90
N ASN A 19 -16.54 0.21 -9.29
CA ASN A 19 -17.62 -0.73 -9.08
C ASN A 19 -17.01 -2.12 -8.74
N PRO A 20 -17.80 -3.10 -8.29
CA PRO A 20 -17.27 -4.42 -7.92
C PRO A 20 -16.43 -5.08 -9.03
N SER A 21 -16.86 -4.98 -10.28
CA SER A 21 -16.14 -5.54 -11.43
C SER A 21 -14.79 -4.85 -11.67
N SER A 22 -14.71 -3.53 -11.57
CA SER A 22 -13.45 -2.80 -11.77
C SER A 22 -12.46 -3.04 -10.64
N VAL A 23 -12.93 -3.14 -9.39
CA VAL A 23 -12.10 -3.55 -8.24
C VAL A 23 -11.56 -4.96 -8.44
N MET A 24 -12.41 -5.92 -8.80
CA MET A 24 -11.97 -7.31 -8.98
C MET A 24 -10.96 -7.44 -10.13
N ARG A 25 -11.23 -6.79 -11.26
CA ARG A 25 -10.41 -6.91 -12.48
C ARG A 25 -9.05 -6.22 -12.37
N TYR A 26 -9.01 -5.02 -11.81
CA TYR A 26 -7.83 -4.16 -11.90
C TYR A 26 -7.07 -3.99 -10.59
N ILE A 27 -7.73 -4.17 -9.44
CA ILE A 27 -7.11 -4.01 -8.11
C ILE A 27 -6.82 -5.38 -7.48
N LEU A 28 -7.75 -6.33 -7.62
CA LEU A 28 -7.68 -7.66 -7.00
C LEU A 28 -7.44 -8.77 -8.02
N ALA A 29 -6.74 -8.47 -9.11
CA ALA A 29 -6.45 -9.43 -10.16
C ALA A 29 -5.81 -10.71 -9.57
N GLY A 30 -6.36 -11.88 -9.94
CA GLY A 30 -5.89 -13.18 -9.44
C GLY A 30 -6.34 -13.55 -8.02
N GLN A 31 -7.11 -12.70 -7.34
CA GLN A 31 -7.76 -13.08 -6.08
C GLN A 31 -9.04 -13.88 -6.34
N SER A 32 -9.49 -14.62 -5.34
CA SER A 32 -10.76 -15.35 -5.35
C SER A 32 -11.45 -15.23 -4.00
N ASN A 33 -12.73 -15.59 -3.95
CA ASN A 33 -13.56 -15.59 -2.72
C ASN A 33 -13.61 -14.24 -1.98
N VAL A 34 -13.53 -13.12 -2.72
CA VAL A 34 -13.74 -11.77 -2.20
C VAL A 34 -15.25 -11.49 -2.16
N THR A 35 -15.78 -11.18 -0.98
CA THR A 35 -17.21 -10.93 -0.82
C THR A 35 -17.60 -9.51 -1.25
N GLU A 36 -18.87 -9.31 -1.62
CA GLU A 36 -19.38 -7.99 -2.00
C GLU A 36 -19.16 -6.90 -0.92
N PRO A 37 -19.39 -7.14 0.39
CA PRO A 37 -19.07 -6.17 1.43
C PRO A 37 -17.59 -5.76 1.48
N GLU A 38 -16.67 -6.67 1.15
CA GLU A 38 -15.24 -6.37 1.10
C GLU A 38 -14.90 -5.46 -0.09
N MET A 39 -15.51 -5.70 -1.25
CA MET A 39 -15.39 -4.78 -2.39
C MET A 39 -16.04 -3.42 -2.10
N ALA A 40 -17.22 -3.39 -1.48
CA ALA A 40 -17.89 -2.16 -1.07
C ALA A 40 -17.01 -1.33 -0.13
N LYS A 41 -16.31 -1.97 0.82
CA LYS A 41 -15.34 -1.30 1.70
C LYS A 41 -14.24 -0.59 0.90
N VAL A 42 -13.68 -1.22 -0.13
CA VAL A 42 -12.68 -0.59 -1.01
C VAL A 42 -13.28 0.63 -1.70
N ILE A 43 -14.40 0.44 -2.39
CA ILE A 43 -15.03 1.49 -3.20
C ILE A 43 -15.40 2.70 -2.34
N MET A 44 -16.08 2.46 -1.21
CA MET A 44 -16.53 3.52 -0.32
C MET A 44 -15.36 4.23 0.36
N THR A 45 -14.28 3.51 0.70
CA THR A 45 -13.09 4.13 1.29
C THR A 45 -12.39 5.05 0.28
N CYS A 46 -12.22 4.58 -0.96
CA CYS A 46 -11.59 5.37 -2.01
C CYS A 46 -12.42 6.61 -2.36
N ALA A 47 -13.75 6.46 -2.52
CA ALA A 47 -14.64 7.56 -2.82
C ALA A 47 -14.71 8.59 -1.68
N ALA A 48 -14.86 8.15 -0.42
CA ALA A 48 -14.98 9.06 0.73
C ALA A 48 -13.71 9.89 0.96
N ARG A 49 -12.54 9.36 0.59
CA ARG A 49 -11.23 10.00 0.81
C ARG A 49 -10.61 10.58 -0.46
N LYS A 50 -11.28 10.41 -1.61
CA LYS A 50 -10.78 10.77 -2.94
C LYS A 50 -9.41 10.13 -3.23
N LEU A 51 -9.28 8.82 -2.96
CA LEU A 51 -8.06 8.07 -3.23
C LEU A 51 -8.08 7.58 -4.69
N ASN A 52 -6.95 7.68 -5.38
CA ASN A 52 -6.78 7.05 -6.68
C ASN A 52 -6.12 5.66 -6.55
N PRO A 53 -6.89 4.55 -6.64
CA PRO A 53 -6.33 3.21 -6.53
C PRO A 53 -5.41 2.80 -7.70
N PHE A 54 -5.42 3.56 -8.80
CA PHE A 54 -4.60 3.30 -9.98
C PHE A 54 -3.30 4.12 -9.98
N ALA A 55 -3.23 5.19 -9.20
CA ALA A 55 -2.04 6.05 -9.06
C ALA A 55 -1.18 5.73 -7.83
N GLY A 56 -1.50 4.64 -7.11
CA GLY A 56 -0.73 4.22 -5.92
C GLY A 56 -1.08 4.96 -4.63
N ASP A 57 -2.25 5.61 -4.54
CA ASP A 57 -2.68 6.29 -3.30
C ASP A 57 -3.07 5.34 -2.20
N VAL A 58 -3.37 4.10 -2.56
CA VAL A 58 -3.91 3.11 -1.67
C VAL A 58 -3.44 1.73 -2.05
N HIS A 59 -3.05 0.98 -1.03
CA HIS A 59 -2.75 -0.43 -1.12
C HIS A 59 -3.96 -1.21 -0.63
N VAL A 60 -4.50 -2.06 -1.50
CA VAL A 60 -5.55 -3.02 -1.15
C VAL A 60 -4.88 -4.37 -0.93
N LEU A 61 -4.80 -4.80 0.32
CA LEU A 61 -4.08 -6.00 0.73
C LEU A 61 -5.06 -7.15 0.98
N PRO A 62 -5.07 -8.18 0.14
CA PRO A 62 -5.88 -9.37 0.38
C PRO A 62 -5.27 -10.25 1.48
N HIS A 63 -6.13 -10.77 2.34
CA HIS A 63 -5.79 -11.76 3.37
C HIS A 63 -6.85 -12.85 3.37
N TYR A 64 -6.45 -14.06 3.02
CA TYR A 64 -7.35 -15.22 3.06
C TYR A 64 -7.61 -15.64 4.51
N ASP A 65 -8.88 -15.62 4.91
CA ASP A 65 -9.33 -16.09 6.22
C ASP A 65 -9.87 -17.52 6.10
N SER A 66 -9.10 -18.47 6.62
CA SER A 66 -9.45 -19.90 6.59
C SER A 66 -10.67 -20.25 7.45
N GLY A 67 -11.02 -19.42 8.43
CA GLY A 67 -12.19 -19.65 9.29
C GLY A 67 -13.50 -19.34 8.57
N SER A 68 -13.52 -18.28 7.77
CA SER A 68 -14.69 -17.91 6.96
C SER A 68 -14.66 -18.44 5.53
N GLY A 69 -13.49 -18.91 5.04
CA GLY A 69 -13.30 -19.32 3.65
C GLY A 69 -13.32 -18.14 2.66
N THR A 70 -13.17 -16.91 3.15
CA THR A 70 -13.28 -15.68 2.36
C THR A 70 -12.00 -14.86 2.41
N THR A 71 -11.79 -14.04 1.39
CA THR A 71 -10.67 -13.09 1.34
C THR A 71 -11.12 -11.76 1.93
N LYS A 72 -10.46 -11.35 3.02
CA LYS A 72 -10.59 -10.02 3.63
C LYS A 72 -9.63 -9.04 2.99
N LEU A 73 -10.03 -7.78 2.85
CA LEU A 73 -9.24 -6.72 2.25
C LEU A 73 -8.87 -5.67 3.30
N SER A 74 -7.58 -5.33 3.41
CA SER A 74 -7.15 -4.13 4.12
C SER A 74 -6.94 -3.00 3.13
N VAL A 75 -7.51 -1.83 3.40
CA VAL A 75 -7.42 -0.65 2.53
C VAL A 75 -6.57 0.39 3.24
N GLN A 76 -5.33 0.55 2.80
CA GLN A 76 -4.32 1.33 3.52
C GLN A 76 -3.75 2.40 2.57
N PRO A 77 -3.95 3.69 2.86
CA PRO A 77 -3.38 4.73 2.00
C PRO A 77 -1.85 4.68 2.04
N SER A 78 -1.23 5.02 0.92
CA SER A 78 0.23 5.05 0.79
C SER A 78 0.83 6.30 1.43
N ILE A 79 2.14 6.26 1.68
CA ILE A 79 2.88 7.45 2.08
C ILE A 79 2.80 8.55 1.00
N ASP A 80 2.68 8.19 -0.27
CA ASP A 80 2.61 9.15 -1.37
C ASP A 80 1.30 9.95 -1.34
N PHE A 81 0.18 9.29 -1.00
CA PHE A 81 -1.08 9.98 -0.73
C PHE A 81 -0.93 10.99 0.42
N PHE A 82 -0.30 10.57 1.53
CA PHE A 82 -0.05 11.47 2.68
C PHE A 82 0.77 12.69 2.26
N MET A 83 1.86 12.47 1.51
CA MET A 83 2.72 13.56 1.05
C MET A 83 2.01 14.49 0.07
N ARG A 84 1.26 13.97 -0.90
CA ARG A 84 0.55 14.79 -1.89
C ARG A 84 -0.52 15.65 -1.21
N ARG A 85 -1.30 15.07 -0.31
CA ARG A 85 -2.32 15.80 0.45
C ARG A 85 -1.67 16.87 1.34
N ALA A 86 -0.56 16.56 2.00
CA ALA A 86 0.18 17.54 2.78
C ALA A 86 0.71 18.69 1.90
N MET A 87 1.28 18.40 0.74
CA MET A 87 1.79 19.41 -0.21
C MET A 87 0.68 20.30 -0.77
N ALA A 88 -0.54 19.77 -0.93
CA ALA A 88 -1.71 20.55 -1.35
C ALA A 88 -2.27 21.45 -0.23
N ASN A 89 -1.91 21.20 1.03
CA ASN A 89 -2.38 22.00 2.15
C ASN A 89 -1.74 23.41 2.11
N PRO A 90 -2.52 24.51 2.09
CA PRO A 90 -1.98 25.87 2.01
C PRO A 90 -1.05 26.27 3.15
N ARG A 91 -1.10 25.56 4.28
CA ARG A 91 -0.25 25.81 5.46
C ARG A 91 1.02 24.96 5.47
N PHE A 92 1.21 24.02 4.54
CA PHE A 92 2.45 23.23 4.48
C PHE A 92 3.63 24.13 4.08
N ARG A 93 4.73 24.03 4.82
CA ARG A 93 5.95 24.84 4.60
C ARG A 93 7.19 23.99 4.34
N GLY A 94 7.02 22.68 4.18
CA GLY A 94 8.10 21.75 3.87
C GLY A 94 8.24 20.64 4.92
N ILE A 95 9.11 19.70 4.60
CA ILE A 95 9.46 18.56 5.45
C ILE A 95 10.97 18.35 5.40
N GLU A 96 11.56 18.04 6.54
CA GLU A 96 12.88 17.44 6.62
C GLU A 96 12.74 16.03 7.21
N ASP A 97 13.47 15.08 6.67
CA ASP A 97 13.40 13.71 7.14
C ASP A 97 14.71 12.95 6.91
N GLY A 98 14.83 11.83 7.59
CA GLY A 98 15.88 10.87 7.33
C GLY A 98 15.90 9.76 8.34
N ILE A 99 17.10 9.32 8.67
CA ILE A 99 17.36 8.16 9.52
C ILE A 99 18.16 8.52 10.75
N VAL A 100 18.05 7.65 11.75
CA VAL A 100 18.84 7.68 12.98
C VAL A 100 19.83 6.55 12.94
N VAL A 101 21.12 6.87 13.08
CA VAL A 101 22.22 5.90 13.10
C VAL A 101 23.01 5.99 14.41
N MET A 102 23.60 4.87 14.81
CA MET A 102 24.56 4.77 15.88
C MET A 102 25.96 4.62 15.30
N ILE A 103 26.92 5.44 15.75
CA ILE A 103 28.34 5.34 15.40
C ILE A 103 29.14 5.41 16.69
N GLY A 104 29.92 4.38 17.01
CA GLY A 104 30.76 4.35 18.23
C GLY A 104 29.97 4.62 19.53
N GLY A 105 28.72 4.14 19.62
CA GLY A 105 27.86 4.35 20.79
C GLY A 105 27.20 5.73 20.89
N LYS A 106 27.35 6.59 19.88
CA LYS A 106 26.68 7.90 19.79
C LYS A 106 25.61 7.91 18.70
N LEU A 107 24.48 8.56 19.01
CA LEU A 107 23.34 8.70 18.11
C LEU A 107 23.49 9.91 17.20
N PHE A 108 23.19 9.72 15.90
CA PHE A 108 23.20 10.76 14.89
C PHE A 108 21.92 10.74 14.06
N LYS A 109 21.30 11.90 13.84
CA LYS A 109 20.19 12.11 12.91
C LYS A 109 20.76 12.57 11.57
N LYS A 110 20.66 11.72 10.56
CA LYS A 110 21.08 12.03 9.18
C LYS A 110 19.85 12.39 8.37
N ARG A 111 19.97 13.41 7.51
CA ARG A 111 18.98 13.65 6.44
C ARG A 111 19.13 12.59 5.35
N GLY A 112 18.01 12.18 4.77
CA GLY A 112 17.96 11.08 3.80
C GLY A 112 18.15 9.70 4.45
N CYS A 113 18.23 8.66 3.61
CA CYS A 113 18.18 7.25 4.05
C CYS A 113 19.49 6.46 3.83
N ALA A 114 20.59 7.11 3.46
CA ALA A 114 21.84 6.42 3.20
C ALA A 114 22.49 5.93 4.50
N VAL A 115 22.75 4.63 4.60
CA VAL A 115 23.54 3.99 5.67
C VAL A 115 24.88 3.59 5.09
N TYR A 116 25.98 3.90 5.78
CA TYR A 116 27.34 3.56 5.38
C TYR A 116 27.99 2.61 6.42
N PRO A 117 27.73 1.28 6.35
CA PRO A 117 28.25 0.33 7.32
C PRO A 117 29.78 0.30 7.42
N ASP A 118 30.47 0.51 6.30
CA ASP A 118 31.95 0.54 6.24
C ASP A 118 32.54 1.71 7.05
N LEU A 119 31.74 2.74 7.35
CA LEU A 119 32.09 3.85 8.24
C LEU A 119 31.61 3.63 9.68
N GLY A 120 31.14 2.42 10.01
CA GLY A 120 30.66 2.05 11.34
C GLY A 120 29.22 2.51 11.65
N GLU A 121 28.44 2.88 10.63
CA GLU A 121 27.04 3.27 10.84
C GLU A 121 26.14 2.05 11.07
N LYS A 122 25.37 2.08 12.16
CA LYS A 122 24.29 1.14 12.42
C LYS A 122 22.95 1.87 12.42
N LEU A 123 22.05 1.49 11.50
CA LEU A 123 20.68 2.01 11.49
C LEU A 123 19.94 1.61 12.78
N ILE A 124 19.31 2.58 13.43
CA ILE A 124 18.52 2.35 14.65
C ILE A 124 17.13 2.99 14.64
N GLY A 125 16.84 3.88 13.68
CA GLY A 125 15.53 4.54 13.61
C GLY A 125 15.34 5.44 12.40
N GLY A 126 14.21 6.13 12.38
CA GLY A 126 13.81 7.13 11.38
C GLY A 126 13.32 8.39 12.07
N TRP A 127 13.41 9.54 11.39
CA TRP A 127 12.86 10.79 11.90
C TRP A 127 12.30 11.66 10.78
N ALA A 128 11.36 12.53 11.13
CA ALA A 128 10.79 13.54 10.26
C ALA A 128 10.39 14.80 11.05
N ALA A 129 10.45 15.94 10.39
CA ALA A 129 10.07 17.26 10.89
C ALA A 129 9.24 17.98 9.81
N VAL A 130 7.95 18.20 10.07
CA VAL A 130 7.04 18.90 9.16
C VAL A 130 6.84 20.32 9.63
N TYR A 131 7.09 21.27 8.74
CA TYR A 131 6.93 22.70 8.99
C TYR A 131 5.53 23.12 8.55
N VAL A 132 4.78 23.72 9.47
CA VAL A 132 3.40 24.18 9.24
C VAL A 132 3.31 25.66 9.58
N GLU A 133 2.69 26.43 8.69
CA GLU A 133 2.45 27.84 8.92
C GLU A 133 1.66 28.07 10.22
N GLY A 134 2.13 29.01 11.03
CA GLY A 134 1.54 29.36 12.32
C GLY A 134 2.01 28.50 13.49
N TYR A 135 2.86 27.50 13.28
CA TYR A 135 3.49 26.75 14.37
C TYR A 135 4.83 27.41 14.72
N GLU A 136 5.16 27.50 16.01
CA GLU A 136 6.44 28.04 16.46
C GLU A 136 7.61 27.08 16.14
N LYS A 137 7.35 25.78 16.18
CA LYS A 137 8.31 24.71 15.92
C LYS A 137 7.71 23.68 14.96
N PRO A 138 8.54 22.99 14.16
CA PRO A 138 8.02 21.92 13.32
C PRO A 138 7.40 20.81 14.18
N VAL A 139 6.40 20.14 13.64
CA VAL A 139 5.95 18.87 14.19
C VAL A 139 7.06 17.87 13.97
N PHE A 140 7.52 17.21 15.03
CA PHE A 140 8.66 16.29 14.99
C PHE A 140 8.21 14.87 15.35
N CYS A 141 8.72 13.88 14.62
CA CYS A 141 8.56 12.47 14.94
C CYS A 141 9.90 11.73 14.80
N GLU A 142 10.12 10.78 15.70
CA GLU A 142 11.25 9.87 15.69
C GLU A 142 10.75 8.50 16.12
N VAL A 143 11.18 7.47 15.41
CA VAL A 143 10.71 6.09 15.59
C VAL A 143 11.89 5.13 15.61
N GLY A 144 11.83 4.13 16.47
CA GLY A 144 12.86 3.10 16.58
C GLY A 144 12.67 1.99 15.54
N LEU A 145 13.74 1.59 14.86
CA LEU A 145 13.69 0.51 13.86
C LEU A 145 13.15 -0.80 14.46
N ALA A 146 13.50 -1.10 15.71
CA ALA A 146 13.12 -2.34 16.38
C ALA A 146 11.61 -2.48 16.59
N GLU A 147 10.87 -1.38 16.65
CA GLU A 147 9.41 -1.38 16.87
C GLU A 147 8.64 -1.73 15.59
N TYR A 148 9.14 -1.28 14.43
CA TYR A 148 8.42 -1.38 13.15
C TYR A 148 8.97 -2.44 12.19
N SER A 149 10.23 -2.86 12.38
CA SER A 149 10.84 -3.85 11.49
C SER A 149 10.09 -5.18 11.60
N THR A 150 9.37 -5.52 10.54
CA THR A 150 8.63 -6.80 10.45
C THR A 150 9.52 -7.98 10.06
N GLY A 151 10.78 -7.72 9.66
CA GLY A 151 11.66 -8.74 9.10
C GLY A 151 11.22 -9.30 7.75
N LYS A 152 10.22 -8.70 7.08
CA LYS A 152 9.71 -9.10 5.77
C LYS A 152 10.56 -8.55 4.60
N SER A 153 10.24 -8.91 3.36
CA SER A 153 11.11 -8.69 2.18
C SER A 153 11.64 -7.26 2.04
N LEU A 154 10.75 -6.26 2.06
CA LEU A 154 11.13 -4.84 1.97
C LEU A 154 11.90 -4.35 3.19
N TRP A 155 11.53 -4.81 4.40
CA TRP A 155 12.22 -4.45 5.63
C TRP A 155 13.62 -5.07 5.73
N ARG A 156 13.86 -6.24 5.14
CA ARG A 156 15.19 -6.85 5.04
C ARG A 156 16.07 -6.18 4.00
N SER A 157 15.49 -5.82 2.85
CA SER A 157 16.25 -5.29 1.71
C SER A 157 16.45 -3.77 1.75
N LYS A 158 15.51 -3.01 2.34
CA LYS A 158 15.48 -1.54 2.35
C LYS A 158 15.08 -0.96 3.73
N PRO A 159 15.66 -1.42 4.86
CA PRO A 159 15.21 -1.04 6.20
C PRO A 159 15.24 0.48 6.47
N ALA A 160 16.25 1.18 5.92
CA ALA A 160 16.40 2.63 6.10
C ALA A 160 15.27 3.42 5.44
N THR A 161 14.88 3.03 4.22
CA THR A 161 13.74 3.62 3.51
C THR A 161 12.44 3.35 4.25
N MET A 162 12.23 2.10 4.69
CA MET A 162 11.00 1.71 5.37
C MET A 162 10.80 2.45 6.70
N ILE A 163 11.83 2.54 7.55
CA ILE A 163 11.70 3.24 8.83
C ILE A 163 11.53 4.76 8.66
N ASN A 164 12.12 5.33 7.61
CA ASN A 164 11.89 6.72 7.25
C ASN A 164 10.45 6.97 6.77
N LYS A 165 9.86 6.06 5.98
CA LYS A 165 8.43 6.14 5.61
C LYS A 165 7.53 6.19 6.84
N VAL A 166 7.76 5.34 7.84
CA VAL A 166 7.03 5.35 9.12
C VAL A 166 7.18 6.70 9.84
N ALA A 167 8.39 7.23 9.93
CA ALA A 167 8.61 8.53 10.56
C ALA A 167 7.83 9.64 9.85
N LYS A 168 7.84 9.65 8.52
CA LYS A 168 7.15 10.63 7.69
C LYS A 168 5.62 10.52 7.83
N SER A 169 5.05 9.32 7.72
CA SER A 169 3.59 9.14 7.82
C SER A 169 3.06 9.60 9.18
N GLN A 170 3.73 9.23 10.27
CA GLN A 170 3.37 9.69 11.61
C GLN A 170 3.49 11.21 11.76
N CYS A 171 4.56 11.80 11.22
CA CYS A 171 4.81 13.23 11.32
C CYS A 171 3.77 14.04 10.55
N VAL A 172 3.48 13.64 9.31
CA VAL A 172 2.46 14.27 8.46
C VAL A 172 1.06 14.13 9.08
N ARG A 173 0.73 12.95 9.62
CA ARG A 173 -0.55 12.75 10.33
C ARG A 173 -0.70 13.66 11.54
N LYS A 174 0.38 13.87 12.30
CA LYS A 174 0.37 14.82 13.43
C LYS A 174 0.33 16.28 13.00
N ALA A 175 0.91 16.61 11.84
CA ALA A 175 0.92 17.96 11.30
C ALA A 175 -0.46 18.38 10.75
N PHE A 176 -1.19 17.45 10.14
CA PHE A 176 -2.51 17.71 9.54
C PHE A 176 -3.54 16.66 10.00
N PRO A 177 -3.92 16.68 11.29
CA PRO A 177 -4.81 15.66 11.86
C PRO A 177 -6.17 15.60 11.16
N ASP A 178 -6.72 16.74 10.75
CA ASP A 178 -8.02 16.82 10.07
C ASP A 178 -8.01 16.13 8.69
N ASP A 179 -6.86 16.14 8.01
CA ASP A 179 -6.67 15.49 6.70
C ASP A 179 -6.43 13.98 6.83
N PHE A 180 -5.85 13.52 7.94
CA PHE A 180 -5.32 12.16 8.08
C PHE A 180 -5.89 11.36 9.26
N GLN A 181 -7.00 11.82 9.85
CA GLN A 181 -7.60 11.18 11.01
C GLN A 181 -7.94 9.70 10.72
N GLY A 182 -7.42 8.81 11.59
CA GLY A 182 -7.68 7.37 11.51
C GLY A 182 -6.99 6.65 10.34
N LEU A 183 -6.06 7.29 9.62
CA LEU A 183 -5.30 6.69 8.54
C LEU A 183 -3.94 6.20 9.02
N TYR A 184 -3.55 5.00 8.59
CA TYR A 184 -2.24 4.40 8.86
C TYR A 184 -1.69 3.82 7.56
N THR A 185 -0.39 4.01 7.31
CA THR A 185 0.26 3.41 6.15
C THR A 185 0.67 1.96 6.44
N PRO A 186 0.92 1.13 5.41
CA PRO A 186 1.27 -0.27 5.61
C PRO A 186 2.47 -0.50 6.51
N GLU A 187 3.47 0.38 6.44
CA GLU A 187 4.70 0.28 7.22
C GLU A 187 4.48 0.46 8.73
N GLU A 188 3.45 1.22 9.12
CA GLU A 188 3.10 1.42 10.53
C GLU A 188 2.36 0.22 11.12
N MET A 189 1.64 -0.51 10.27
CA MET A 189 0.80 -1.64 10.68
C MET A 189 1.48 -3.00 10.48
N GLY A 190 2.68 -3.01 9.88
CA GLY A 190 3.42 -4.23 9.57
C GLY A 190 2.82 -5.06 8.43
N SER A 191 1.94 -4.47 7.64
CA SER A 191 1.41 -5.04 6.40
C SER A 191 2.50 -5.05 5.32
N GLU A 192 2.44 -6.03 4.42
CA GLU A 192 3.26 -5.97 3.20
C GLU A 192 2.56 -5.09 2.18
N GLU A 193 3.24 -4.06 1.67
CA GLU A 193 2.83 -3.44 0.41
C GLU A 193 2.83 -4.53 -0.68
N PRO A 194 1.83 -4.58 -1.58
CA PRO A 194 1.93 -5.42 -2.75
C PRO A 194 3.18 -4.95 -3.53
N VAL A 195 3.94 -5.88 -4.07
CA VAL A 195 4.95 -5.51 -5.07
C VAL A 195 4.18 -4.81 -6.19
N ALA A 196 4.50 -3.55 -6.46
CA ALA A 196 3.78 -2.76 -7.45
C ALA A 196 3.75 -3.55 -8.77
N PRO A 197 2.55 -3.87 -9.31
CA PRO A 197 2.49 -4.42 -10.66
C PRO A 197 3.07 -3.38 -11.64
N GLU A 198 3.63 -3.84 -12.76
CA GLU A 198 3.99 -2.94 -13.85
C GLU A 198 2.80 -2.04 -14.19
N ALA A 199 3.05 -0.75 -14.44
CA ALA A 199 2.01 0.24 -14.66
C ALA A 199 1.07 -0.24 -15.79
N ILE A 200 -0.14 -0.63 -15.42
CA ILE A 200 -1.19 -0.96 -16.38
C ILE A 200 -1.73 0.39 -16.87
N GLU A 201 -1.56 0.69 -18.16
CA GLU A 201 -2.28 1.80 -18.79
C GLU A 201 -3.77 1.49 -18.76
N VAL A 202 -4.47 2.05 -17.77
CA VAL A 202 -5.94 1.95 -17.71
C VAL A 202 -6.50 3.05 -18.62
N PRO A 203 -7.32 2.72 -19.64
CA PRO A 203 -7.95 3.73 -20.47
C PRO A 203 -8.87 4.60 -19.60
N ALA A 204 -8.75 5.92 -19.78
CA ALA A 204 -9.43 6.97 -18.98
C ALA A 204 -10.97 6.94 -19.06
N THR A 205 -11.57 5.99 -19.77
CA THR A 205 -13.00 5.76 -19.87
C THR A 205 -13.26 4.26 -19.88
N ILE A 206 -13.72 3.72 -18.74
CA ILE A 206 -14.36 2.40 -18.72
C ILE A 206 -15.78 2.63 -19.22
N VAL A 207 -15.99 2.39 -20.52
CA VAL A 207 -17.34 2.37 -21.10
C VAL A 207 -18.03 1.10 -20.59
N ASP A 208 -19.22 1.28 -20.07
CA ASP A 208 -20.09 0.25 -19.52
C ASP A 208 -20.55 -0.69 -20.64
N ASP A 209 -19.92 -1.85 -20.80
CA ASP A 209 -20.49 -2.96 -21.56
C ASP A 209 -21.43 -3.75 -20.64
N SER A 210 -22.53 -3.11 -20.27
CA SER A 210 -23.69 -3.80 -19.73
C SER A 210 -24.36 -4.56 -20.88
N ASP A 211 -23.92 -5.80 -21.14
CA ASP A 211 -24.73 -6.89 -21.71
C ASP A 211 -23.86 -8.14 -21.93
N GLY A 212 -23.80 -8.99 -20.90
CA GLY A 212 -23.13 -10.29 -20.99
C GLY A 212 -23.42 -11.10 -19.74
N GLY A 213 -24.51 -11.86 -19.76
CA GLY A 213 -24.93 -12.70 -18.66
C GLY A 213 -23.83 -13.65 -18.19
N PHE A 214 -23.70 -13.78 -16.87
CA PHE A 214 -22.85 -14.78 -16.25
C PHE A 214 -23.40 -16.18 -16.55
N VAL A 215 -22.74 -16.91 -17.43
CA VAL A 215 -22.78 -18.36 -17.47
C VAL A 215 -21.41 -18.83 -17.00
N TYR A 216 -21.36 -19.52 -15.86
CA TYR A 216 -20.21 -20.33 -15.53
C TYR A 216 -20.23 -21.53 -16.47
N ASP A 217 -19.35 -21.55 -17.47
CA ASP A 217 -19.03 -22.79 -18.19
C ASP A 217 -18.06 -23.59 -17.31
N GLN A 218 -18.47 -24.77 -16.87
CA GLN A 218 -17.67 -25.68 -16.06
C GLN A 218 -16.82 -26.64 -16.90
N ASP A 219 -16.84 -26.56 -18.23
CA ASP A 219 -16.19 -27.56 -19.10
C ASP A 219 -15.08 -27.00 -20.01
N SER A 220 -14.15 -26.23 -19.46
CA SER A 220 -12.87 -25.99 -20.12
C SER A 220 -11.71 -26.00 -19.14
N ALA A 221 -11.35 -27.19 -18.66
CA ALA A 221 -10.00 -27.45 -18.19
C ALA A 221 -9.04 -27.31 -19.38
N PRO A 222 -7.92 -26.59 -19.26
CA PRO A 222 -6.90 -26.61 -20.29
C PRO A 222 -6.31 -28.03 -20.38
N GLU A 223 -6.48 -28.68 -21.53
CA GLU A 223 -5.71 -29.85 -21.94
C GLU A 223 -4.25 -29.45 -22.19
N ASP A 224 -3.50 -29.17 -21.13
CA ASP A 224 -2.08 -29.49 -21.07
C ASP A 224 -1.61 -29.50 -19.61
N CYS A 225 -2.04 -30.55 -18.91
CA CYS A 225 -1.49 -30.92 -17.62
C CYS A 225 -0.65 -32.18 -17.85
N THR A 226 0.50 -32.02 -18.52
CA THR A 226 1.49 -33.09 -18.60
C THR A 226 2.14 -33.29 -17.23
N VAL A 227 1.63 -34.30 -16.54
CA VAL A 227 2.13 -34.88 -15.30
C VAL A 227 3.61 -35.26 -15.47
N PHE A 228 4.52 -34.51 -14.85
CA PHE A 228 5.86 -35.02 -14.54
C PHE A 228 5.91 -35.50 -13.09
N GLY A 229 5.64 -36.78 -12.91
CA GLY A 229 5.87 -37.50 -11.66
C GLY A 229 5.85 -39.00 -11.94
N GLY A 230 7.02 -39.63 -12.08
CA GLY A 230 7.08 -41.08 -12.28
C GLY A 230 8.48 -41.65 -12.44
N ALA A 231 9.07 -42.03 -11.30
CA ALA A 231 9.95 -43.19 -11.07
C ALA A 231 11.04 -43.55 -12.11
N LYS A 232 12.30 -43.45 -11.67
CA LYS A 232 13.43 -44.22 -12.22
C LYS A 232 13.37 -45.67 -11.72
N GLU A 233 13.76 -46.56 -12.62
CA GLU A 233 13.66 -48.02 -12.64
C GLU A 233 14.37 -48.80 -11.52
N MET A 234 13.80 -49.95 -11.17
CA MET A 234 14.47 -51.23 -10.85
C MET A 234 13.81 -52.27 -11.80
N GLU A 235 14.44 -53.25 -12.45
CA GLU A 235 15.54 -54.17 -12.07
C GLU A 235 16.27 -54.77 -13.32
N ALA A 236 17.43 -55.39 -13.03
CA ALA A 236 18.03 -56.58 -13.65
C ALA A 236 18.59 -56.50 -15.09
N PHE A 237 19.92 -56.35 -15.23
CA PHE A 237 20.93 -57.41 -15.26
C PHE A 237 22.33 -56.78 -15.19
#